data_AF-A0A383CMD3-F1
#
_entry.id   AF-A0A383CMD3-F1
#
_cell.length_a   1.000
_cell.length_b   1.000
_cell.length_c   1.000
_cell.angle_alpha   90.00
_cell.angle_beta   90.00
_cell.angle_gamma   90.00
#
_symmetry.space_group_name_H-M   'P 1'
#
loop_
_entity.id
_entity.type
_entity.pdbx_description
1 polymer ?
#
loop_
_entity_poly.entity_id
_entity_poly.type
_entity_poly.pdbx_seq_one_letter_code
_entity_poly.pdbx_strand_id
1 'polypeptide(L)'
;VQPGGMDGRYICQWDRDSVNDADFVKIDLLALGALSQMQEALQLIEEHSGEFIDLSRIRFDDMDVYKTIHQADTIGIFQIESAAQMQTVVRLQPVTLQEMAYQVAAVRPGVGINYGISQFIERYRGRVDWDYDHPLEEHALRRTKGVILYQDQVNELAVSVAGFRYKDGDELRRAFSRKNNDRLLRAYWDKFRQGAAEKGVTKEVARKIFRKFSGQYMFPESHAYAFGITAYQMSWLKF
;
A
#
# COMPACT_ATOMS: atom_id res chain seq x y z
N VAL A 1 13.88 7.86 31.48
CA VAL A 1 12.68 8.67 31.18
C VAL A 1 12.82 10.03 31.84
N GLN A 2 12.30 11.10 31.22
CA GLN A 2 12.33 12.46 31.78
C GLN A 2 10.91 13.04 31.85
N PRO A 3 10.61 13.96 32.78
CA PRO A 3 9.33 14.68 32.77
C PRO A 3 9.11 15.40 31.43
N GLY A 4 7.88 15.34 30.92
CA GLY A 4 7.44 16.08 29.74
C GLY A 4 6.91 17.47 30.09
N GLY A 5 6.45 18.22 29.09
CA GLY A 5 5.90 19.57 29.27
C GLY A 5 4.50 19.63 29.91
N MET A 6 3.82 18.49 30.07
CA MET A 6 2.54 18.39 30.77
C MET A 6 2.73 17.49 31.99
N ASP A 7 2.11 17.90 33.10
CA ASP A 7 2.19 17.15 34.36
C ASP A 7 1.69 15.71 34.19
N GLY A 8 2.36 14.77 34.86
CA GLY A 8 2.09 13.33 34.73
C GLY A 8 2.52 12.68 33.40
N ARG A 9 3.11 13.42 32.45
CA ARG A 9 3.68 12.84 31.22
C ARG A 9 5.18 12.67 31.34
N TYR A 10 5.68 11.54 30.85
CA TYR A 10 7.11 11.23 30.77
C TYR A 10 7.53 10.92 29.34
N ILE A 11 8.73 11.36 28.97
CA ILE A 11 9.31 11.17 27.64
C ILE A 11 10.44 10.13 27.75
N CYS A 12 10.39 9.11 26.89
CA CYS A 12 11.53 8.23 26.66
C CYS A 12 12.60 9.00 25.88
N GLN A 13 13.84 9.01 26.37
CA GLN A 13 14.94 9.70 25.70
C GLN A 13 15.47 8.92 24.48
N TRP A 14 15.13 7.64 24.39
CA TRP A 14 15.47 6.82 23.23
C TRP A 14 14.51 7.11 22.09
N ASP A 15 15.06 7.20 20.89
CA ASP A 15 14.24 7.31 19.68
C ASP A 15 13.53 5.99 19.37
N ARG A 16 12.62 6.06 18.39
CA ARG A 16 11.80 4.93 17.97
C ARG A 16 12.63 3.68 17.62
N ASP A 17 13.75 3.88 16.93
CA ASP A 17 14.54 2.78 16.41
C ASP A 17 15.35 2.13 17.55
N SER A 18 15.87 2.93 18.48
CA SER A 18 16.54 2.46 19.70
C SER A 18 15.60 1.70 20.65
N VAL A 19 14.36 2.16 20.80
CA VAL A 19 13.33 1.44 21.58
C VAL A 19 13.02 0.08 20.95
N ASN A 20 12.98 0.02 19.61
CA ASN A 20 12.75 -1.21 18.87
C ASN A 20 13.95 -2.17 18.96
N ASP A 21 15.18 -1.66 18.89
CA ASP A 21 16.40 -2.47 19.04
C ASP A 21 16.55 -3.05 20.46
N ALA A 22 15.94 -2.41 21.46
CA ALA A 22 15.87 -2.87 22.84
C ALA A 22 14.70 -3.84 23.12
N ASP A 23 13.97 -4.29 22.09
CA ASP A 23 12.82 -5.20 22.16
C ASP A 23 11.67 -4.72 23.07
N PHE A 24 11.47 -3.40 23.18
CA PHE A 24 10.34 -2.83 23.93
C PHE A 24 9.06 -2.79 23.08
N VAL A 25 7.93 -3.13 23.72
CA VAL A 25 6.60 -2.94 23.11
C VAL A 25 6.29 -1.45 23.03
N LYS A 26 5.90 -1.00 21.84
CA LYS A 26 5.55 0.39 21.55
C LYS A 26 4.18 0.46 20.88
N ILE A 27 3.36 1.41 21.31
CA ILE A 27 2.06 1.72 20.70
C ILE A 27 2.13 3.13 20.13
N ASP A 28 1.87 3.27 18.82
CA ASP A 28 1.78 4.57 18.16
C ASP A 28 0.35 5.10 18.29
N LEU A 29 0.17 6.24 18.95
CA LEU A 29 -1.10 6.96 19.01
C LEU A 29 -1.10 8.02 17.90
N LEU A 30 -1.88 7.75 16.85
CA LEU A 30 -2.00 8.62 15.68
C LEU A 30 -3.35 9.36 15.71
N ALA A 31 -3.32 10.68 15.49
CA ALA A 31 -4.52 11.47 15.28
C ALA A 31 -4.84 11.50 13.79
N LEU A 32 -5.92 10.82 13.38
CA LEU A 32 -6.38 10.80 11.99
C LEU A 32 -7.71 11.55 11.87
N GLY A 33 -7.67 12.75 11.31
CA GLY A 33 -8.85 13.63 11.21
C GLY A 33 -10.04 13.01 10.47
N ALA A 34 -9.79 12.11 9.52
CA ALA A 34 -10.84 11.37 8.81
C ALA A 34 -11.72 10.52 9.76
N LEU A 35 -11.14 9.93 10.81
CA LEU A 35 -11.91 9.16 11.79
C LEU A 35 -12.77 10.09 12.66
N SER A 36 -12.24 11.24 13.06
CA SER A 36 -13.02 12.26 13.78
C SER A 36 -14.19 12.78 12.93
N GLN A 37 -13.95 13.06 11.65
CA GLN A 37 -14.98 13.50 10.71
C GLN A 37 -16.09 12.46 10.54
N MET A 38 -15.75 11.17 10.40
CA MET A 38 -16.75 10.10 10.32
C MET A 38 -17.55 9.99 11.63
N GLN A 39 -16.89 10.07 12.78
CA GLN A 39 -17.56 10.02 14.07
C GLN A 39 -18.57 11.17 14.23
N GLU A 40 -18.20 12.38 13.86
CA GLU A 40 -19.08 13.55 13.89
C GLU A 40 -20.26 13.39 12.92
N ALA A 41 -20.01 12.90 11.71
CA ALA A 41 -21.07 12.61 10.74
C ALA A 41 -22.09 11.58 11.28
N LEU A 42 -21.60 10.50 11.91
CA LEU A 42 -22.47 9.49 12.52
C LEU A 42 -23.31 10.05 13.67
N GLN A 43 -22.73 10.92 14.51
CA GLN A 43 -23.46 11.58 15.59
C GLN A 43 -24.57 12.47 15.05
N LEU A 44 -24.30 13.26 14.01
CA LEU A 44 -25.31 14.10 13.36
C LEU A 44 -26.42 13.27 12.71
N ILE A 45 -26.09 12.12 12.11
CA ILE A 45 -27.08 11.20 11.56
C ILE A 45 -27.96 10.62 12.67
N GLU A 46 -27.37 10.19 13.79
CA GLU A 46 -28.10 9.66 14.95
C GLU A 46 -29.03 10.73 15.55
N GLU A 47 -28.56 11.97 15.72
CA GLU A 47 -29.36 13.09 16.21
C GLU A 47 -30.58 13.37 15.32
N HIS A 48 -30.44 13.22 14.00
CA HIS A 48 -31.50 13.50 13.04
C HIS A 48 -32.47 12.32 12.83
N SER A 49 -31.94 11.10 12.74
CA SER A 49 -32.70 9.89 12.37
C SER A 49 -33.15 9.06 13.58
N GLY A 50 -32.50 9.22 14.73
CA GLY A 50 -32.65 8.37 15.91
C GLY A 50 -31.94 7.01 15.81
N GLU A 51 -31.20 6.74 14.73
CA GLU A 51 -30.49 5.49 14.50
C GLU A 51 -28.97 5.70 14.42
N PHE A 52 -28.22 4.93 15.22
CA PHE A 52 -26.77 4.89 15.12
C PHE A 52 -26.31 3.82 14.11
N ILE A 53 -25.59 4.26 13.09
CA ILE A 53 -25.09 3.38 12.03
C ILE A 53 -23.73 2.78 12.43
N ASP A 54 -23.65 1.46 12.47
CA ASP A 54 -22.39 0.74 12.64
C ASP A 54 -21.68 0.58 11.27
N LEU A 55 -20.71 1.46 11.00
CA LEU A 55 -19.91 1.43 9.77
C LEU A 55 -19.14 0.11 9.55
N SER A 56 -18.92 -0.70 10.59
CA SER A 56 -18.27 -2.01 10.43
C SER A 56 -19.18 -3.06 9.77
N ARG A 57 -20.49 -2.78 9.69
CA ARG A 57 -21.52 -3.70 9.20
C ARG A 57 -22.15 -3.30 7.87
N ILE A 58 -21.75 -2.15 7.31
CA ILE A 58 -22.26 -1.72 6.01
C ILE A 58 -21.83 -2.70 4.91
N ARG A 59 -22.56 -2.66 3.80
CA ARG A 59 -22.23 -3.45 2.62
C ARG A 59 -21.13 -2.76 1.81
N PHE A 60 -20.16 -3.55 1.35
CA PHE A 60 -19.04 -3.08 0.53
C PHE A 60 -19.19 -3.42 -0.97
N ASP A 61 -20.41 -3.76 -1.39
CA ASP A 61 -20.76 -4.11 -2.77
C ASP A 61 -21.80 -3.15 -3.37
N ASP A 62 -21.97 -1.97 -2.76
CA ASP A 62 -22.91 -0.95 -3.23
C ASP A 62 -22.33 -0.22 -4.45
N MET A 63 -22.88 -0.55 -5.62
CA MET A 63 -22.46 0.04 -6.88
C MET A 63 -22.80 1.52 -7.01
N ASP A 64 -23.76 2.06 -6.26
CA ASP A 64 -24.08 3.48 -6.33
C ASP A 64 -23.05 4.33 -5.56
N VAL A 65 -22.50 3.80 -4.48
CA VAL A 65 -21.31 4.38 -3.83
C VAL A 65 -20.11 4.36 -4.77
N TYR A 66 -19.84 3.24 -5.44
CA TYR A 66 -18.74 3.16 -6.41
C TYR A 66 -18.95 4.12 -7.59
N LYS A 67 -20.16 4.25 -8.14
CA LYS A 67 -20.45 5.22 -9.20
C LYS A 67 -20.21 6.66 -8.75
N THR A 68 -20.56 7.00 -7.51
CA THR A 68 -20.27 8.32 -6.92
C THR A 68 -18.75 8.55 -6.82
N ILE A 69 -17.99 7.54 -6.36
CA ILE A 69 -16.52 7.59 -6.37
C ILE A 69 -16.00 7.83 -7.79
N HIS A 70 -16.55 7.16 -8.82
CA HIS A 70 -16.10 7.30 -10.22
C HIS A 70 -16.30 8.70 -10.80
N GLN A 71 -17.19 9.52 -10.23
CA GLN A 71 -17.38 10.92 -10.64
C GLN A 71 -16.23 11.82 -10.19
N ALA A 72 -15.33 11.31 -9.33
CA ALA A 72 -14.20 12.04 -8.76
C ALA A 72 -14.57 13.30 -7.97
N ASP A 73 -15.83 13.44 -7.54
CA ASP A 73 -16.21 14.36 -6.47
C ASP A 73 -15.87 13.76 -5.10
N THR A 74 -14.58 13.59 -4.86
CA THR A 74 -14.03 12.93 -3.67
C THR A 74 -13.41 13.93 -2.70
N ILE A 75 -13.73 15.22 -2.83
CA ILE A 75 -13.32 16.25 -1.85
C ILE A 75 -13.85 15.85 -0.47
N GLY A 76 -12.95 15.84 0.53
CA GLY A 76 -13.28 15.44 1.89
C GLY A 76 -13.32 13.92 2.13
N ILE A 77 -12.95 13.12 1.13
CA ILE A 77 -12.84 11.66 1.25
C ILE A 77 -11.38 11.25 1.40
N PHE A 78 -11.05 10.69 2.56
CA PHE A 78 -9.69 10.28 2.91
C PHE A 78 -9.05 9.39 1.85
N GLN A 79 -7.79 9.67 1.54
CA GLN A 79 -6.95 8.94 0.57
C GLN A 79 -7.40 8.99 -0.88
N ILE A 80 -8.55 9.58 -1.22
CA ILE A 80 -8.98 9.74 -2.62
C ILE A 80 -9.31 11.18 -3.02
N GLU A 81 -8.99 12.17 -2.18
CA GLU A 81 -9.32 13.59 -2.39
C GLU A 81 -8.32 14.40 -3.25
N SER A 82 -7.06 13.98 -3.34
CA SER A 82 -6.06 14.79 -4.07
C SER A 82 -6.28 14.74 -5.59
N ALA A 83 -5.85 15.75 -6.33
CA ALA A 83 -6.01 15.80 -7.79
C ALA A 83 -5.47 14.55 -8.52
N ALA A 84 -4.32 14.02 -8.07
CA ALA A 84 -3.76 12.80 -8.64
C ALA A 84 -4.58 11.55 -8.29
N GLN A 85 -5.14 11.50 -7.07
CA GLN A 85 -6.07 10.43 -6.66
C GLN A 85 -7.36 10.48 -7.49
N MET A 86 -7.99 11.65 -7.61
CA MET A 86 -9.17 11.89 -8.44
C MET A 86 -8.96 11.43 -9.88
N GLN A 87 -7.84 11.81 -10.52
CA GLN A 87 -7.50 11.34 -11.87
C GLN A 87 -7.35 9.82 -11.95
N THR A 88 -6.79 9.21 -10.91
CA THR A 88 -6.58 7.76 -10.85
C THR A 88 -7.91 7.02 -10.67
N VAL A 89 -8.82 7.54 -9.82
CA VAL A 89 -10.15 6.96 -9.60
C VAL A 89 -10.93 6.86 -10.91
N VAL A 90 -10.94 7.93 -11.71
CA VAL A 90 -11.65 7.94 -13.01
C VAL A 90 -11.09 6.90 -13.98
N ARG A 91 -9.79 6.62 -13.93
CA ARG A 91 -9.14 5.66 -14.83
C ARG A 91 -9.28 4.21 -14.35
N LEU A 92 -9.18 3.98 -13.04
CA LEU A 92 -9.25 2.66 -12.43
C LEU A 92 -10.70 2.17 -12.32
N GLN A 93 -11.62 3.06 -11.93
CA GLN A 93 -13.04 2.80 -11.65
C GLN A 93 -13.25 1.60 -10.71
N PRO A 94 -12.86 1.70 -9.43
CA PRO A 94 -12.93 0.59 -8.49
C PRO A 94 -14.38 0.14 -8.24
N VAL A 95 -14.62 -1.17 -8.18
CA VAL A 95 -15.92 -1.78 -7.84
C VAL A 95 -15.83 -2.81 -6.70
N THR A 96 -14.65 -2.95 -6.10
CA THR A 96 -14.40 -3.83 -4.95
C THR A 96 -13.45 -3.16 -3.96
N LEU A 97 -13.41 -3.65 -2.72
CA LEU A 97 -12.40 -3.20 -1.73
C LEU A 97 -10.97 -3.47 -2.16
N GLN A 98 -10.74 -4.56 -2.91
CA GLN A 98 -9.43 -4.83 -3.50
C GLN A 98 -9.02 -3.73 -4.48
N GLU A 99 -9.94 -3.26 -5.31
CA GLU A 99 -9.70 -2.16 -6.23
C GLU A 99 -9.57 -0.81 -5.51
N MET A 100 -10.28 -0.61 -4.40
CA MET A 100 -10.01 0.54 -3.51
C MET A 100 -8.60 0.48 -2.93
N ALA A 101 -8.11 -0.70 -2.54
CA ALA A 101 -6.73 -0.87 -2.10
C ALA A 101 -5.73 -0.56 -3.21
N TYR A 102 -6.03 -0.90 -4.48
CA TYR A 102 -5.22 -0.48 -5.62
C TYR A 102 -5.24 1.04 -5.81
N GLN A 103 -6.40 1.67 -5.70
CA GLN A 103 -6.55 3.12 -5.79
C GLN A 103 -5.66 3.84 -4.78
N VAL A 104 -5.78 3.48 -3.50
CA VAL A 104 -4.96 4.07 -2.43
C VAL A 104 -3.48 3.81 -2.68
N ALA A 105 -3.12 2.62 -3.13
CA ALA A 105 -1.73 2.26 -3.43
C ALA A 105 -1.15 2.99 -4.65
N ALA A 106 -2.00 3.40 -5.60
CA ALA A 106 -1.61 3.92 -6.90
C ALA A 106 -1.20 5.40 -6.93
N VAL A 107 -1.38 6.17 -5.86
CA VAL A 107 -0.91 7.57 -5.83
C VAL A 107 -0.16 7.82 -4.53
N ARG A 108 1.14 8.13 -4.64
CA ARG A 108 2.01 8.34 -3.48
C ARG A 108 2.94 9.55 -3.65
N PRO A 109 3.17 10.33 -2.58
CA PRO A 109 4.13 11.43 -2.59
C PRO A 109 5.55 10.91 -2.89
N GLY A 110 6.32 11.65 -3.70
CA GLY A 110 7.71 11.30 -4.03
C GLY A 110 7.88 10.39 -5.24
N VAL A 111 6.78 10.04 -5.92
CA VAL A 111 6.82 9.34 -7.19
C VAL A 111 6.26 10.22 -8.29
N GLY A 112 7.13 11.03 -8.89
CA GLY A 112 6.80 11.73 -10.12
C GLY A 112 6.34 10.69 -11.16
N ILE A 113 5.06 10.78 -11.56
CA ILE A 113 4.42 10.06 -12.67
C ILE A 113 4.98 8.64 -12.83
N ASN A 114 4.56 7.75 -11.94
CA ASN A 114 5.01 6.36 -11.98
C ASN A 114 4.50 5.69 -13.26
N TYR A 115 5.37 5.50 -14.24
CA TYR A 115 5.06 4.76 -15.47
C TYR A 115 4.42 3.39 -15.15
N GLY A 116 4.85 2.76 -14.04
CA GLY A 116 4.28 1.51 -13.56
C GLY A 116 2.79 1.58 -13.18
N ILE A 117 2.30 2.68 -12.62
CA ILE A 117 0.89 2.80 -12.22
C ILE A 117 -0.02 2.95 -13.43
N SER A 118 0.38 3.78 -14.39
CA SER A 118 -0.35 3.88 -15.65
C SER A 118 -0.37 2.54 -16.37
N GLN A 119 0.77 1.83 -16.47
CA GLN A 119 0.80 0.47 -17.01
C GLN A 119 -0.12 -0.49 -16.26
N PHE A 120 -0.10 -0.46 -14.92
CA PHE A 120 -0.98 -1.28 -14.10
C PHE A 120 -2.45 -1.04 -14.48
N ILE A 121 -2.89 0.23 -14.52
CA ILE A 121 -4.28 0.57 -14.83
C ILE A 121 -4.64 0.11 -16.25
N GLU A 122 -3.81 0.37 -17.26
CA GLU A 122 -4.11 -0.06 -18.63
C GLU A 122 -4.22 -1.60 -18.75
N ARG A 123 -3.34 -2.35 -18.06
CA ARG A 123 -3.40 -3.82 -18.01
C ARG A 123 -4.61 -4.31 -17.22
N TYR A 124 -4.93 -3.66 -16.11
CA TYR A 124 -6.06 -4.01 -15.25
C TYR A 124 -7.39 -3.81 -15.98
N ARG A 125 -7.50 -2.73 -16.77
CA ARG A 125 -8.64 -2.43 -17.64
C ARG A 125 -8.68 -3.23 -18.94
N GLY A 126 -7.73 -4.14 -19.16
CA GLY A 126 -7.66 -4.99 -20.35
C GLY A 126 -7.37 -4.23 -21.65
N ARG A 127 -6.76 -3.04 -21.57
CA ARG A 127 -6.39 -2.23 -22.74
C ARG A 127 -5.01 -2.56 -23.30
N VAL A 128 -4.18 -3.21 -22.48
CA VAL A 128 -2.83 -3.64 -22.82
C VAL A 128 -2.65 -5.06 -22.35
N ASP A 129 -2.30 -5.95 -23.28
CA ASP A 129 -1.90 -7.32 -22.96
C ASP A 129 -0.58 -7.33 -22.18
N TRP A 130 -0.44 -8.29 -21.29
CA TRP A 130 0.76 -8.48 -20.50
C TRP A 130 0.92 -9.95 -20.13
N ASP A 131 2.16 -10.35 -19.91
CA ASP A 131 2.52 -11.66 -19.40
C ASP A 131 3.67 -11.52 -18.40
N TYR A 132 3.95 -12.58 -17.66
CA TYR A 132 5.05 -12.65 -16.73
C TYR A 132 6.40 -12.75 -17.46
N ASP A 133 7.46 -12.22 -16.85
CA ASP A 133 8.82 -12.53 -17.33
C ASP A 133 9.20 -13.97 -16.96
N HIS A 134 8.57 -14.52 -15.92
CA HIS A 134 8.72 -15.91 -15.48
C HIS A 134 7.48 -16.41 -14.71
N PRO A 135 7.07 -17.69 -14.82
CA PRO A 135 5.93 -18.24 -14.07
C PRO A 135 6.01 -18.06 -12.55
N LEU A 136 7.23 -18.02 -11.99
CA LEU A 136 7.45 -17.80 -10.55
C LEU A 136 6.97 -16.42 -10.06
N GLU A 137 6.74 -15.45 -10.95
CA GLU A 137 6.16 -14.16 -10.58
C GLU A 137 4.65 -14.21 -10.32
N GLU A 138 3.97 -15.27 -10.76
CA GLU A 138 2.51 -15.37 -10.77
C GLU A 138 1.92 -15.13 -9.38
N HIS A 139 2.44 -15.84 -8.38
CA HIS A 139 1.95 -15.73 -6.99
C HIS A 139 1.95 -14.28 -6.49
N ALA A 140 3.03 -13.54 -6.79
CA ALA A 140 3.20 -12.17 -6.32
C ALA A 140 2.47 -11.14 -7.19
N LEU A 141 2.48 -11.31 -8.50
CA LEU A 141 2.13 -10.23 -9.43
C LEU A 141 0.80 -10.42 -10.17
N ARG A 142 0.13 -11.58 -10.05
CA ARG A 142 -1.17 -11.82 -10.70
C ARG A 142 -2.20 -10.76 -10.34
N ARG A 143 -2.28 -10.40 -9.05
CA ARG A 143 -3.26 -9.46 -8.52
C ARG A 143 -3.04 -8.03 -9.04
N THR A 144 -1.80 -7.65 -9.30
CA THR A 144 -1.43 -6.30 -9.79
C THR A 144 -0.89 -6.30 -11.22
N LYS A 145 -1.27 -7.30 -12.01
CA LYS A 145 -0.97 -7.38 -13.45
C LYS A 145 0.50 -7.13 -13.82
N GLY A 146 1.42 -7.77 -13.09
CA GLY A 146 2.85 -7.69 -13.37
C GLY A 146 3.57 -6.46 -12.81
N VAL A 147 2.89 -5.61 -12.03
CA VAL A 147 3.44 -4.38 -11.45
C VAL A 147 3.52 -4.50 -9.93
N ILE A 148 4.65 -4.14 -9.32
CA ILE A 148 4.76 -4.09 -7.86
C ILE A 148 4.06 -2.83 -7.34
N LEU A 149 3.03 -3.00 -6.52
CA LEU A 149 2.35 -1.91 -5.80
C LEU A 149 2.65 -1.96 -4.29
N TYR A 150 2.84 -3.16 -3.74
CA TYR A 150 2.97 -3.40 -2.31
C TYR A 150 4.37 -3.85 -1.88
N GLN A 151 4.70 -3.59 -0.63
CA GLN A 151 5.92 -4.13 0.01
C GLN A 151 5.94 -5.66 0.00
N ASP A 152 4.78 -6.27 0.26
CA ASP A 152 4.58 -7.71 0.38
C ASP A 152 4.99 -8.44 -0.90
N GLN A 153 4.71 -7.85 -2.06
CA GLN A 153 5.07 -8.41 -3.37
C GLN A 153 6.58 -8.49 -3.60
N VAL A 154 7.37 -7.57 -3.03
CA VAL A 154 8.83 -7.64 -3.09
C VAL A 154 9.33 -8.86 -2.32
N ASN A 155 8.77 -9.10 -1.13
CA ASN A 155 9.09 -10.27 -0.33
C ASN A 155 8.65 -11.57 -1.06
N GLU A 156 7.42 -11.63 -1.54
CA GLU A 156 6.88 -12.78 -2.27
C GLU A 156 7.74 -13.10 -3.52
N LEU A 157 8.19 -12.09 -4.27
CA LEU A 157 9.09 -12.28 -5.41
C LEU A 157 10.48 -12.76 -4.99
N ALA A 158 11.05 -12.21 -3.92
CA ALA A 158 12.35 -12.67 -3.41
C ALA A 158 12.31 -14.14 -2.96
N VAL A 159 11.22 -14.56 -2.31
CA VAL A 159 11.01 -15.96 -1.90
C VAL A 159 10.77 -16.85 -3.12
N SER A 160 9.81 -16.50 -3.99
CA SER A 160 9.39 -17.34 -5.12
C SER A 160 10.49 -17.47 -6.18
N VAL A 161 11.15 -16.38 -6.56
CA VAL A 161 12.14 -16.33 -7.64
C VAL A 161 13.53 -16.70 -7.16
N ALA A 162 13.96 -16.25 -5.98
CA ALA A 162 15.33 -16.45 -5.49
C ALA A 162 15.45 -17.38 -4.28
N GLY A 163 14.35 -17.90 -3.73
CA GLY A 163 14.41 -18.81 -2.59
C GLY A 163 14.84 -18.14 -1.28
N PHE A 164 14.72 -16.82 -1.17
CA PHE A 164 15.04 -16.10 0.05
C PHE A 164 14.14 -16.55 1.20
N ARG A 165 14.61 -16.44 2.45
CA ARG A 165 13.71 -16.47 3.60
C ARG A 165 12.98 -15.13 3.68
N TYR A 166 11.82 -15.09 4.32
CA TYR A 166 11.06 -13.84 4.52
C TYR A 166 11.90 -12.72 5.14
N LYS A 167 12.78 -13.05 6.11
CA LYS A 167 13.70 -12.08 6.71
C LYS A 167 14.64 -11.46 5.67
N ASP A 168 15.24 -12.29 4.80
CA ASP A 168 16.19 -11.80 3.79
C ASP A 168 15.46 -10.95 2.73
N GLY A 169 14.19 -11.26 2.43
CA GLY A 169 13.31 -10.43 1.60
C GLY A 169 13.02 -9.06 2.23
N ASP A 170 12.68 -9.02 3.52
CA ASP A 170 12.42 -7.75 4.21
C ASP A 170 13.68 -6.88 4.28
N GLU A 171 14.85 -7.48 4.50
CA GLU A 171 16.12 -6.75 4.46
C GLU A 171 16.43 -6.20 3.07
N LEU A 172 16.16 -6.97 2.00
CA LEU A 172 16.27 -6.49 0.61
C LEU A 172 15.34 -5.29 0.39
N ARG A 173 14.08 -5.38 0.80
CA ARG A 173 13.12 -4.28 0.71
C ARG A 173 13.65 -3.04 1.43
N ARG A 174 14.14 -3.17 2.66
CA ARG A 174 14.74 -2.06 3.43
C ARG A 174 15.97 -1.48 2.76
N ALA A 175 16.79 -2.30 2.10
CA ALA A 175 17.99 -1.86 1.41
C ALA A 175 17.67 -0.82 0.32
N PHE A 176 16.57 -0.98 -0.40
CA PHE A 176 16.17 -0.04 -1.45
C PHE A 176 15.80 1.35 -0.93
N SER A 177 15.38 1.48 0.34
CA SER A 177 15.02 2.76 0.95
C SER A 177 16.19 3.45 1.67
N ARG A 178 17.36 2.81 1.80
CA ARG A 178 18.56 3.39 2.43
C ARG A 178 19.30 4.31 1.47
N LYS A 179 19.89 5.40 2.01
CA LYS A 179 20.86 6.23 1.27
C LYS A 179 22.16 5.45 1.02
N ASN A 180 22.83 5.70 -0.11
CA ASN A 180 24.11 5.09 -0.50
C ASN A 180 24.08 3.55 -0.50
N ASN A 181 23.01 2.96 -1.04
CA ASN A 181 22.74 1.52 -0.96
C ASN A 181 23.37 0.68 -2.07
N ASP A 182 24.12 1.25 -3.01
CA ASP A 182 24.66 0.54 -4.19
C ASP A 182 25.41 -0.74 -3.85
N ARG A 183 26.28 -0.71 -2.82
CA ARG A 183 27.05 -1.88 -2.40
C ARG A 183 26.13 -2.97 -1.85
N LEU A 184 25.10 -2.57 -1.09
CA LEU A 184 24.14 -3.48 -0.47
C LEU A 184 23.23 -4.10 -1.54
N LEU A 185 22.73 -3.30 -2.48
CA LEU A 185 21.93 -3.77 -3.61
C LEU A 185 22.71 -4.71 -4.53
N ARG A 186 24.00 -4.46 -4.76
CA ARG A 186 24.88 -5.41 -5.48
C ARG A 186 24.97 -6.76 -4.78
N ALA A 187 25.17 -6.76 -3.46
CA ALA A 187 25.24 -7.99 -2.68
C ALA A 187 23.91 -8.78 -2.73
N TYR A 188 22.76 -8.08 -2.63
CA TYR A 188 21.46 -8.73 -2.79
C TYR A 188 21.19 -9.19 -4.21
N TRP A 189 21.62 -8.46 -5.23
CA TRP A 189 21.55 -8.89 -6.62
C TRP A 189 22.31 -10.19 -6.85
N ASP A 190 23.51 -10.34 -6.30
CA ASP A 190 24.30 -11.56 -6.45
C ASP A 190 23.62 -12.76 -5.80
N LYS A 191 23.10 -12.59 -4.57
CA LYS A 191 22.28 -13.61 -3.90
C LYS A 191 21.01 -13.94 -4.68
N PHE A 192 20.31 -12.93 -5.16
CA PHE A 192 19.06 -13.07 -5.92
C PHE A 192 19.31 -13.87 -7.20
N ARG A 193 20.34 -13.50 -7.97
CA ARG A 193 20.72 -14.19 -9.21
C ARG A 193 21.12 -15.64 -8.96
N GLN A 194 21.86 -15.93 -7.89
CA GLN A 194 22.26 -17.29 -7.55
C GLN A 194 21.03 -18.16 -7.24
N GLY A 195 20.16 -17.72 -6.34
CA GLY A 195 18.95 -18.46 -6.00
C GLY A 195 17.97 -18.58 -7.18
N ALA A 196 17.91 -17.57 -8.05
CA ALA A 196 17.12 -17.62 -9.27
C ALA A 196 17.64 -18.68 -10.26
N ALA A 197 18.97 -18.81 -10.40
CA ALA A 197 19.57 -19.83 -11.24
C ALA A 197 19.29 -21.25 -10.71
N GLU A 198 19.30 -21.46 -9.39
CA GLU A 198 18.93 -22.73 -8.75
C GLU A 198 17.47 -23.13 -9.02
N LYS A 199 16.61 -22.15 -9.31
CA LYS A 199 15.20 -22.34 -9.69
C LYS A 199 14.95 -22.33 -11.20
N GLY A 200 16.01 -22.38 -12.01
CA GLY A 200 15.90 -22.45 -13.48
C GLY A 200 15.64 -21.11 -14.18
N VAL A 201 15.78 -19.98 -13.49
CA VAL A 201 15.57 -18.64 -14.05
C VAL A 201 16.87 -18.14 -14.69
N THR A 202 16.81 -17.73 -15.97
CA THR A 202 17.99 -17.17 -16.65
C THR A 202 18.42 -15.85 -16.02
N LYS A 203 19.71 -15.51 -16.17
CA LYS A 203 20.27 -14.27 -15.62
C LYS A 203 19.56 -13.02 -16.18
N GLU A 204 19.17 -13.08 -17.44
CA GLU A 204 18.47 -12.01 -18.16
C GLU A 204 17.08 -11.80 -17.56
N VAL A 205 16.32 -12.88 -17.35
CA VAL A 205 14.99 -12.85 -16.72
C VAL A 205 15.11 -12.40 -15.27
N ALA A 206 16.02 -12.98 -14.49
CA ALA A 206 16.26 -12.57 -13.10
C ALA A 206 16.58 -11.07 -13.00
N ARG A 207 17.34 -10.51 -13.96
CA ARG A 207 17.64 -9.08 -13.99
C ARG A 207 16.41 -8.23 -14.31
N LYS A 208 15.53 -8.68 -15.21
CA LYS A 208 14.27 -7.98 -15.49
C LYS A 208 13.39 -7.95 -14.24
N ILE A 209 13.25 -9.09 -13.55
CA ILE A 209 12.47 -9.20 -12.31
C ILE A 209 13.06 -8.29 -11.22
N PHE A 210 14.38 -8.37 -10.98
CA PHE A 210 15.03 -7.56 -9.95
C PHE A 210 14.94 -6.05 -10.22
N ARG A 211 14.90 -5.63 -11.50
CA ARG A 211 14.66 -4.23 -11.87
C ARG A 211 13.25 -3.73 -11.55
N LYS A 212 12.28 -4.63 -11.37
CA LYS A 212 10.96 -4.26 -10.86
C LYS A 212 11.04 -3.82 -9.40
N PHE A 213 12.06 -4.21 -8.66
CA PHE A 213 12.22 -3.82 -7.25
C PHE A 213 12.74 -2.38 -7.18
N SER A 214 12.09 -1.56 -6.35
CA SER A 214 12.43 -0.15 -6.18
C SER A 214 12.19 0.28 -4.74
N GLY A 215 12.87 1.35 -4.30
CA GLY A 215 12.73 1.89 -2.95
C GLY A 215 11.45 2.69 -2.72
N GLN A 216 10.64 2.86 -3.76
CA GLN A 216 9.40 3.66 -3.71
C GLN A 216 8.18 2.83 -3.30
N TYR A 217 8.30 1.50 -3.21
CA TYR A 217 7.22 0.61 -2.78
C TYR A 217 7.18 0.55 -1.25
N MET A 218 6.76 1.64 -0.62
CA MET A 218 6.76 1.78 0.85
C MET A 218 5.39 1.54 1.51
N PHE A 219 4.44 0.90 0.85
CA PHE A 219 3.11 0.70 1.42
C PHE A 219 2.78 -0.79 1.58
N PRO A 220 2.50 -1.24 2.81
CA PRO A 220 2.00 -2.58 3.07
C PRO A 220 0.63 -2.79 2.41
N GLU A 221 0.37 -3.99 1.90
CA GLU A 221 -0.91 -4.33 1.29
C GLU A 221 -2.06 -4.22 2.30
N SER A 222 -1.87 -4.72 3.52
CA SER A 222 -2.86 -4.64 4.60
C SER A 222 -3.27 -3.20 4.92
N HIS A 223 -2.32 -2.28 4.90
CA HIS A 223 -2.56 -0.86 5.13
C HIS A 223 -3.38 -0.23 3.99
N ALA A 224 -3.13 -0.67 2.75
CA ALA A 224 -3.92 -0.26 1.59
C ALA A 224 -5.37 -0.69 1.68
N TYR A 225 -5.63 -1.92 2.12
CA TYR A 225 -6.98 -2.40 2.36
C TYR A 225 -7.67 -1.62 3.48
N ALA A 226 -7.00 -1.42 4.62
CA ALA A 226 -7.57 -0.66 5.73
C ALA A 226 -7.97 0.75 5.29
N PHE A 227 -7.11 1.44 4.54
CA PHE A 227 -7.41 2.77 4.01
C PHE A 227 -8.46 2.75 2.90
N GLY A 228 -8.49 1.71 2.06
CA GLY A 228 -9.53 1.52 1.06
C GLY A 228 -10.92 1.34 1.69
N ILE A 229 -11.00 0.63 2.82
CA ILE A 229 -12.22 0.49 3.62
C ILE A 229 -12.66 1.86 4.16
N THR A 230 -11.75 2.62 4.77
CA THR A 230 -12.06 3.96 5.28
C THR A 230 -12.54 4.90 4.17
N ALA A 231 -11.87 4.90 3.02
CA ALA A 231 -12.28 5.70 1.86
C ALA A 231 -13.68 5.33 1.36
N TYR A 232 -14.00 4.02 1.32
CA TYR A 232 -15.34 3.55 0.97
C TYR A 232 -16.39 3.96 2.02
N GLN A 233 -16.12 3.77 3.31
CA GLN A 233 -17.05 4.16 4.39
C GLN A 233 -17.36 5.66 4.36
N MET A 234 -16.34 6.50 4.15
CA MET A 234 -16.54 7.94 3.98
C MET A 234 -17.37 8.27 2.72
N SER A 235 -17.13 7.56 1.61
CA SER A 235 -17.90 7.73 0.38
C SER A 235 -19.35 7.30 0.57
N TRP A 236 -19.59 6.22 1.31
CA TRP A 236 -20.92 5.71 1.67
C TRP A 236 -21.67 6.70 2.55
N LEU A 237 -21.00 7.38 3.50
CA LEU A 237 -21.61 8.44 4.31
C LEU A 237 -21.92 9.71 3.50
N LYS A 238 -21.13 10.00 2.46
CA LYS A 238 -21.34 11.16 1.59
C LYS A 238 -22.46 10.93 0.57
N PHE A 239 -22.66 9.69 0.15
CA PHE A 239 -23.70 9.25 -0.78
C PHE A 239 -25.08 9.29 -0.11
#